data_AF-A0A937MDE2-F1
#
_entry.id   AF-A0A937MDE2-F1
#
_cell.length_a   1.000
_cell.length_b   1.000
_cell.length_c   1.000
_cell.angle_alpha   90.00
_cell.angle_beta   90.00
_cell.angle_gamma   90.00
#
_symmetry.space_group_name_H-M   'P 1'
#
loop_
_entity.id
_entity.type
_entity.pdbx_description
1 polymer ?
#
loop_
_entity_poly.entity_id
_entity_poly.type
_entity_poly.pdbx_seq_one_letter_code
_entity_poly.pdbx_strand_id
1 'polypeptide(L)'
;MNEFLGIDPSIPIFHLVPFIVFSPIFFLVLYHLGLKEIINPSPEVREQKRLLKEEQARETDERHAKIKASGLKMKVAKKTPLQLLGQAVFFALFGLFVIYFSSSPVYVAHPPEQARVMLSFTHAGQHREECKKRSREELAKLAANMRAPMNCSRERWPLVIDLALDGKKVYQGVAIPAGLSRDGHSSFYQKFPIDAGTHRIKVGMWDSGEGASQDEYDFVLEHSIDIRPREILVIGFDNASGQFTLE
;
A
#
# COMPACT_ATOMS: atom_id res chain seq x y z
N MET A 1 23.03 21.89 -13.04
CA MET A 1 23.95 22.03 -11.89
C MET A 1 25.21 21.17 -12.00
N ASN A 2 25.37 20.33 -13.04
CA ASN A 2 26.56 19.48 -13.23
C ASN A 2 27.65 20.10 -14.14
N GLU A 3 27.39 21.25 -14.75
CA GLU A 3 28.34 21.94 -15.65
C GLU A 3 29.25 22.94 -14.90
N PHE A 4 28.92 23.30 -13.66
CA PHE A 4 29.62 24.34 -12.90
C PHE A 4 30.88 23.84 -12.17
N LEU A 5 31.14 22.53 -12.15
CA LEU A 5 32.26 21.92 -11.41
C LEU A 5 33.27 21.17 -12.29
N GLY A 6 33.08 21.08 -13.62
CA GLY A 6 34.07 20.48 -14.52
C GLY A 6 34.39 19.00 -14.24
N ILE A 7 33.42 18.25 -13.70
CA ILE A 7 33.58 16.84 -13.36
C ILE A 7 32.85 16.01 -14.42
N ASP A 8 33.61 15.11 -15.06
CA ASP A 8 33.18 14.18 -16.11
C ASP A 8 31.91 13.40 -15.70
N PRO A 9 30.81 13.42 -16.50
CA PRO A 9 29.54 12.79 -16.15
C PRO A 9 29.57 11.25 -16.12
N SER A 10 30.70 10.65 -16.48
CA SER A 10 30.93 9.21 -16.47
C SER A 10 31.33 8.63 -15.09
N ILE A 11 31.68 9.48 -14.11
CA ILE A 11 32.12 9.03 -12.80
C ILE A 11 30.95 9.08 -11.81
N PRO A 12 30.57 7.97 -11.15
CA PRO A 12 29.44 7.89 -10.21
C PRO A 12 29.77 8.53 -8.85
N ILE A 13 30.41 9.70 -8.85
CA ILE A 13 30.82 10.43 -7.64
C ILE A 13 29.62 10.68 -6.73
N PHE A 14 28.44 10.91 -7.31
CA PHE A 14 27.20 11.11 -6.54
C PHE A 14 26.83 9.91 -5.66
N HIS A 15 27.19 8.68 -6.05
CA HIS A 15 27.00 7.49 -5.23
C HIS A 15 28.09 7.30 -4.18
N LEU A 16 29.27 7.92 -4.35
CA LEU A 16 30.38 7.87 -3.39
C LEU A 16 30.28 8.95 -2.30
N VAL A 17 29.65 10.09 -2.58
CA VAL A 17 29.47 11.19 -1.60
C VAL A 17 28.80 10.71 -0.31
N PRO A 18 27.70 9.92 -0.32
CA PRO A 18 27.12 9.38 0.90
C PRO A 18 28.10 8.49 1.68
N PHE A 19 28.87 7.64 1.01
CA PHE A 19 29.84 6.80 1.71
C PHE A 19 30.96 7.64 2.33
N ILE A 20 31.47 8.67 1.66
CA ILE A 20 32.55 9.50 2.21
C ILE A 20 32.06 10.32 3.41
N VAL A 21 30.85 10.87 3.33
CA VAL A 21 30.31 11.74 4.39
C VAL A 21 29.79 10.92 5.58
N PHE A 22 29.08 9.81 5.32
CA PHE A 22 28.42 9.05 6.38
C PHE A 22 29.27 7.90 6.93
N SER A 23 30.26 7.37 6.21
CA SER A 23 31.11 6.29 6.76
C SER A 23 31.84 6.67 8.03
N PRO A 24 32.46 7.87 8.16
CA PRO A 24 33.14 8.25 9.41
C PRO A 24 32.20 8.25 10.61
N ILE A 25 30.97 8.74 10.43
CA ILE A 25 29.94 8.75 11.48
C ILE A 25 29.48 7.31 11.79
N PHE A 26 29.20 6.51 10.75
CA PHE A 26 28.78 5.13 10.90
C PHE A 26 29.82 4.27 11.64
N PHE A 27 31.10 4.39 11.29
CA PHE A 27 32.18 3.67 11.97
C PHE A 27 32.41 4.17 13.39
N LEU A 28 32.25 5.47 13.67
CA LEU A 28 32.32 6.02 15.03
C LEU A 28 31.21 5.45 15.91
N VAL A 29 29.98 5.38 15.38
CA VAL A 29 28.83 4.78 16.07
C VAL A 29 29.06 3.29 16.32
N LEU A 30 29.51 2.51 15.33
CA LEU A 30 29.86 1.10 15.51
C LEU A 30 30.99 0.90 16.53
N TYR A 31 31.98 1.78 16.53
CA TYR A 31 33.07 1.74 17.50
C TYR A 31 32.56 1.88 18.94
N HIS A 32 31.66 2.84 19.18
CA HIS A 32 31.07 3.07 20.50
C HIS A 32 30.00 2.04 20.90
N LEU A 33 29.27 1.45 19.95
CA LEU A 33 28.24 0.44 20.22
C LEU A 33 28.79 -0.94 20.61
N GLY A 34 30.09 -1.20 20.42
CA GLY A 34 30.68 -2.44 20.91
C GLY A 34 32.00 -2.86 20.28
N LEU A 35 32.41 -2.27 19.14
CA LEU A 35 33.69 -2.62 18.54
C LEU A 35 34.88 -2.30 19.48
N LYS A 36 34.75 -1.24 20.27
CA LYS A 36 35.74 -0.86 21.30
C LYS A 36 35.99 -1.99 22.30
N GLU A 37 34.95 -2.68 22.77
CA GLU A 37 35.06 -3.79 23.73
C GLU A 37 35.59 -5.09 23.12
N ILE A 38 35.49 -5.24 21.79
CA ILE A 38 36.09 -6.38 21.07
C ILE A 38 37.60 -6.16 20.90
N ILE A 39 37.99 -4.94 20.49
CA ILE A 39 39.39 -4.61 20.15
C ILE A 39 40.22 -4.34 21.41
N ASN A 40 39.68 -3.57 22.36
CA ASN A 40 40.35 -3.26 23.62
C ASN A 40 39.37 -3.37 24.79
N PRO A 41 39.08 -4.60 25.25
CA PRO A 41 38.14 -4.83 26.34
C PRO A 41 38.59 -4.13 27.61
N SER A 42 37.61 -3.58 28.33
CA SER A 42 37.80 -3.03 29.67
C SER A 42 38.46 -4.06 30.62
N PRO A 43 39.18 -3.61 31.66
CA PRO A 43 39.86 -4.54 32.58
C PRO A 43 38.88 -5.55 33.22
N GLU A 44 37.64 -5.12 33.50
CA GLU A 44 36.58 -5.96 34.06
C GLU A 44 36.15 -7.06 33.07
N VAL A 45 35.91 -6.72 31.79
CA VAL A 45 35.54 -7.69 30.75
C VAL A 45 36.67 -8.70 30.49
N ARG A 46 37.92 -8.24 30.58
CA ARG A 46 39.10 -9.10 30.44
C ARG A 46 39.18 -10.12 31.58
N GLU A 47 38.90 -9.70 32.81
CA GLU A 47 38.87 -10.57 33.97
C GLU A 47 37.71 -11.57 33.89
N GLN A 48 36.50 -11.13 33.52
CA GLN A 48 35.36 -12.03 33.30
C GLN A 48 35.64 -13.09 32.22
N LYS A 49 36.23 -12.71 31.08
CA LYS A 49 36.63 -13.68 30.04
C LYS A 49 37.67 -14.67 30.55
N ARG A 50 38.59 -14.23 31.40
CA ARG A 50 39.58 -15.11 32.03
C ARG A 50 38.91 -16.12 32.96
N LEU A 51 38.02 -15.65 33.85
CA LEU A 51 37.26 -16.50 34.76
C LEU A 51 36.40 -17.51 34.01
N LEU A 52 35.65 -17.07 32.99
CA LEU A 52 34.84 -17.95 32.13
C LEU A 52 35.71 -19.01 31.43
N LYS A 53 36.88 -18.63 30.94
CA LYS A 53 37.79 -19.58 30.29
C LYS A 53 38.37 -20.59 31.29
N GLU A 54 38.67 -20.15 32.51
CA GLU A 54 39.12 -21.01 33.60
C GLU A 54 38.01 -21.95 34.07
N GLU A 55 36.76 -21.48 34.19
CA GLU A 55 35.58 -22.30 34.48
C GLU A 55 35.32 -23.32 33.37
N GLN A 56 35.32 -22.89 32.10
CA GLN A 56 35.15 -23.79 30.96
C GLN A 56 36.24 -24.86 30.92
N ALA A 57 37.50 -24.49 31.17
CA ALA A 57 38.61 -25.43 31.23
C ALA A 57 38.40 -26.47 32.35
N ARG A 58 38.03 -26.00 33.55
CA ARG A 58 37.71 -26.89 34.69
C ARG A 58 36.54 -27.81 34.36
N GLU A 59 35.47 -27.29 33.75
CA GLU A 59 34.31 -28.09 33.38
C GLU A 59 34.67 -29.13 32.30
N THR A 60 35.50 -28.76 31.31
CA THR A 60 35.99 -29.71 30.30
C THR A 60 36.88 -30.78 30.91
N ASP A 61 37.77 -30.42 31.83
CA ASP A 61 38.66 -31.37 32.51
C ASP A 61 37.87 -32.32 33.41
N GLU A 62 36.89 -31.80 34.16
CA GLU A 62 35.96 -32.62 34.95
C GLU A 62 35.15 -33.57 34.07
N ARG A 63 34.60 -33.09 32.95
CA ARG A 63 33.89 -33.94 31.99
C ARG A 63 34.81 -35.02 31.46
N HIS A 64 36.03 -34.68 31.07
CA HIS A 64 37.03 -35.65 30.59
C HIS A 64 37.40 -36.69 31.66
N ALA A 65 37.56 -36.26 32.92
CA ALA A 65 37.84 -37.15 34.05
C ALA A 65 36.66 -38.09 34.36
N LYS A 66 35.42 -37.57 34.40
CA LYS A 66 34.20 -38.35 34.58
C LYS A 66 34.00 -39.37 33.44
N ILE A 67 34.28 -38.98 32.20
CA ILE A 67 34.21 -39.87 31.02
C ILE A 67 35.29 -40.96 31.09
N LYS A 68 36.53 -40.61 31.47
CA LYS A 68 37.62 -41.58 31.65
C LYS A 68 37.32 -42.57 32.79
N ALA A 69 36.77 -42.10 33.91
CA ALA A 69 36.40 -42.92 35.06
C ALA A 69 35.22 -43.85 34.78
N SER A 70 34.25 -43.41 33.96
CA SER A 70 33.10 -44.23 33.52
C SER A 70 33.46 -45.22 32.39
N GLY A 71 34.69 -45.18 31.86
CA GLY A 71 35.14 -46.08 30.79
C GLY A 71 34.46 -45.86 29.43
N LEU A 72 33.63 -44.83 29.28
CA LEU A 72 32.98 -44.49 28.01
C LEU A 72 33.99 -43.85 27.06
N LYS A 73 34.17 -44.43 25.86
CA LYS A 73 34.90 -43.77 24.77
C LYS A 73 33.99 -42.74 24.10
N MET A 74 34.34 -41.45 24.20
CA MET A 74 33.71 -40.40 23.38
C MET A 74 33.96 -40.71 21.89
N LYS A 75 32.98 -41.31 21.21
CA LYS A 75 32.93 -41.28 19.75
C LYS A 75 32.40 -39.92 19.36
N VAL A 76 33.31 -39.01 18.99
CA VAL A 76 32.92 -37.81 18.24
C VAL A 76 32.16 -38.31 17.01
N ALA A 77 30.88 -37.97 16.92
CA ALA A 77 30.03 -38.39 15.81
C ALA A 77 30.53 -37.73 14.52
N LYS A 78 31.49 -38.38 13.86
CA LYS A 78 31.92 -37.99 12.52
C LYS A 78 30.77 -38.32 11.58
N LYS A 79 30.24 -37.32 10.87
CA LYS A 79 29.19 -37.55 9.88
C LYS A 79 29.70 -38.57 8.87
N THR A 80 28.93 -39.63 8.65
CA THR A 80 29.28 -40.63 7.65
C THR A 80 29.16 -40.02 6.25
N PRO A 81 29.89 -40.51 5.23
CA PRO A 81 29.76 -40.01 3.85
C PRO A 81 28.31 -40.11 3.34
N LEU A 82 27.55 -41.12 3.80
CA LEU A 82 26.13 -41.27 3.49
C LEU A 82 25.26 -40.15 4.09
N GLN A 83 25.57 -39.69 5.31
CA GLN A 83 24.88 -38.56 5.93
C GLN A 83 25.19 -37.24 5.21
N LEU A 84 26.44 -37.06 4.76
CA LEU A 84 26.82 -35.90 3.95
C LEU A 84 26.09 -35.89 2.60
N LEU A 85 26.01 -37.04 1.94
CA LEU A 85 25.26 -37.19 0.69
C LEU A 85 23.77 -36.89 0.90
N GLY A 86 23.15 -37.46 1.94
CA GLY A 86 21.74 -37.20 2.26
C GLY A 86 21.47 -35.73 2.56
N GLN A 87 22.37 -35.06 3.30
CA GLN A 87 22.27 -33.63 3.57
C GLN A 87 22.40 -32.80 2.29
N ALA A 88 23.34 -33.15 1.40
CA ALA A 88 23.51 -32.48 0.12
C ALA A 88 22.29 -32.63 -0.78
N VAL A 89 21.71 -33.85 -0.87
CA VAL A 89 20.48 -34.11 -1.63
C VAL A 89 19.32 -33.31 -1.06
N PHE A 90 19.16 -33.30 0.26
CA PHE A 90 18.08 -32.55 0.91
C PHE A 90 18.19 -31.06 0.63
N PHE A 91 19.38 -30.47 0.76
CA PHE A 91 19.57 -29.05 0.45
C PHE A 91 19.44 -28.74 -1.04
N ALA A 92 19.84 -29.65 -1.93
CA ALA A 92 19.60 -29.49 -3.36
C ALA A 92 18.10 -29.49 -3.69
N LEU A 93 17.33 -30.42 -3.13
CA LEU A 93 15.88 -30.47 -3.30
C LEU A 93 15.19 -29.23 -2.71
N PHE A 94 15.61 -28.81 -1.53
CA PHE A 94 15.11 -27.59 -0.91
C PHE A 94 15.44 -26.35 -1.75
N GLY A 95 16.67 -26.25 -2.26
CA GLY A 95 17.09 -25.18 -3.16
C GLY A 95 16.27 -25.15 -4.44
N LEU A 96 16.02 -26.30 -5.07
CA LEU A 96 15.15 -26.41 -6.24
C LEU A 96 13.71 -25.99 -5.94
N PHE A 97 13.18 -26.38 -4.79
CA PHE A 97 11.85 -25.96 -4.34
C PHE A 97 11.78 -24.42 -4.21
N VAL A 98 12.76 -23.82 -3.55
CA VAL A 98 12.84 -22.36 -3.40
C VAL A 98 12.99 -21.67 -4.77
N ILE A 99 13.86 -22.16 -5.65
CA ILE A 99 14.04 -21.59 -6.99
C ILE A 99 12.74 -21.66 -7.79
N TYR A 100 12.05 -22.80 -7.77
CA TYR A 100 10.81 -23.00 -8.51
C TYR A 100 9.72 -22.05 -7.99
N PHE A 101 9.46 -22.03 -6.68
CA PHE A 101 8.41 -21.18 -6.10
C PHE A 101 8.78 -19.69 -6.05
N SER A 102 10.07 -19.35 -6.14
CA SER A 102 10.53 -17.96 -6.26
C SER A 102 10.35 -17.39 -7.67
N SER A 103 10.29 -18.24 -8.70
CA SER A 103 10.19 -17.81 -10.10
C SER A 103 8.84 -18.17 -10.74
N SER A 104 8.08 -19.07 -10.13
CA SER A 104 6.83 -19.60 -10.65
C SER A 104 5.83 -19.87 -9.52
N PRO A 105 4.52 -19.60 -9.70
CA PRO A 105 3.93 -18.94 -10.87
C PRO A 105 4.20 -17.43 -10.90
N VAL A 106 4.38 -16.89 -12.10
CA VAL A 106 4.46 -15.43 -12.29
C VAL A 106 3.12 -14.83 -11.89
N TYR A 107 3.12 -13.94 -10.90
CA TYR A 107 1.93 -13.19 -10.53
C TYR A 107 1.57 -12.19 -11.63
N VAL A 108 0.49 -12.46 -12.36
CA VAL A 108 -0.04 -11.56 -13.38
C VAL A 108 -1.17 -10.75 -12.74
N ALA A 109 -0.87 -9.51 -12.35
CA ALA A 109 -1.89 -8.61 -11.80
C ALA A 109 -2.98 -8.26 -12.83
N HIS A 110 -2.60 -8.17 -14.11
CA HIS A 110 -3.45 -7.78 -15.24
C HIS A 110 -3.17 -8.69 -16.45
N PRO A 111 -4.14 -9.51 -16.90
CA PRO A 111 -3.96 -10.32 -18.10
C PRO A 111 -3.58 -9.45 -19.30
N PRO A 112 -2.67 -9.90 -20.17
CA PRO A 112 -2.14 -9.08 -21.26
C PRO A 112 -3.20 -8.66 -22.27
N GLU A 113 -4.31 -9.40 -22.37
CA GLU A 113 -5.43 -9.15 -23.30
C GLU A 113 -6.56 -8.30 -22.69
N GLN A 114 -6.52 -8.06 -21.37
CA GLN A 114 -7.58 -7.31 -20.69
C GLN A 114 -7.21 -5.84 -20.53
N ALA A 115 -8.22 -5.00 -20.65
CA ALA A 115 -8.20 -3.62 -20.22
C ALA A 115 -9.03 -3.45 -18.93
N ARG A 116 -9.06 -2.23 -18.40
CA ARG A 116 -9.82 -1.92 -17.19
C ARG A 116 -10.54 -0.60 -17.31
N VAL A 117 -11.79 -0.57 -16.88
CA VAL A 117 -12.54 0.66 -16.62
C VAL A 117 -12.58 0.90 -15.11
N MET A 118 -12.22 2.08 -14.68
CA MET A 118 -12.24 2.51 -13.28
C MET A 118 -13.18 3.68 -13.10
N LEU A 119 -14.22 3.51 -12.30
CA LEU A 119 -15.09 4.59 -11.87
C LEU A 119 -14.48 5.22 -10.61
N SER A 120 -14.01 6.47 -10.70
CA SER A 120 -13.30 7.12 -9.58
C SER A 120 -13.55 8.61 -9.55
N PHE A 121 -14.52 9.03 -8.74
CA PHE A 121 -14.75 10.46 -8.48
C PHE A 121 -15.47 10.68 -7.16
N THR A 122 -15.47 11.96 -6.76
CA THR A 122 -16.18 12.46 -5.59
C THR A 122 -17.04 13.62 -6.03
N HIS A 123 -18.32 13.57 -5.66
CA HIS A 123 -19.30 14.60 -5.98
C HIS A 123 -20.26 14.77 -4.79
N ALA A 124 -20.74 15.98 -4.57
CA ALA A 124 -21.70 16.25 -3.51
C ALA A 124 -23.08 16.45 -4.13
N GLY A 125 -23.98 15.50 -3.87
CA GLY A 125 -25.36 15.58 -4.36
C GLY A 125 -26.09 16.82 -3.86
N GLN A 126 -27.21 17.12 -4.50
CA GLN A 126 -28.01 18.30 -4.17
C GLN A 126 -28.53 18.22 -2.73
N HIS A 127 -28.88 19.39 -2.19
CA HIS A 127 -29.50 19.45 -0.86
C HIS A 127 -30.84 18.73 -0.87
N ARG A 128 -31.08 17.92 0.18
CA ARG A 128 -32.28 17.09 0.26
C ARG A 128 -33.56 17.90 0.35
N GLU A 129 -33.49 19.03 1.06
CA GLU A 129 -34.58 19.99 1.16
C GLU A 129 -34.14 21.33 0.57
N GLU A 130 -35.04 21.95 -0.19
CA GLU A 130 -34.83 23.31 -0.69
C GLU A 130 -34.63 24.29 0.48
N CYS A 131 -33.75 25.27 0.27
CA CYS A 131 -33.50 26.27 1.28
C CYS A 131 -34.69 27.23 1.42
N LYS A 132 -35.30 27.25 2.61
CA LYS A 132 -36.49 28.08 2.89
C LYS A 132 -36.07 29.42 3.47
N LYS A 133 -36.58 30.51 2.87
CA LYS A 133 -36.44 31.87 3.42
C LYS A 133 -37.44 32.05 4.56
N ARG A 134 -36.96 32.41 5.74
CA ARG A 134 -37.81 32.66 6.93
C ARG A 134 -38.47 34.03 6.84
N SER A 135 -39.72 34.11 7.26
CA SER A 135 -40.46 35.38 7.32
C SER A 135 -39.97 36.25 8.49
N ARG A 136 -40.26 37.56 8.46
CA ARG A 136 -39.88 38.47 9.56
C ARG A 136 -40.53 38.08 10.90
N GLU A 137 -41.74 37.54 10.85
CA GLU A 137 -42.49 37.09 12.03
C GLU A 137 -41.86 35.84 12.65
N GLU A 138 -41.37 34.91 11.83
CA GLU A 138 -40.64 33.72 12.29
C GLU A 138 -39.28 34.09 12.89
N LEU A 139 -38.56 35.04 12.28
CA LEU A 139 -37.30 35.55 12.82
C LEU A 139 -37.49 36.29 14.13
N ALA A 140 -38.58 37.04 14.30
CA ALA A 140 -38.88 37.74 15.54
C ALA A 140 -39.11 36.77 16.71
N LYS A 141 -39.72 35.59 16.44
CA LYS A 141 -39.92 34.51 17.42
C LYS A 141 -38.62 33.81 17.84
N LEU A 142 -37.57 33.91 17.03
CA LEU A 142 -36.25 33.36 17.35
C LEU A 142 -35.45 34.32 18.24
N ALA A 143 -34.58 33.76 19.10
CA ALA A 143 -33.62 34.53 19.89
C ALA A 143 -32.66 35.31 18.97
N ALA A 144 -32.16 36.46 19.43
CA ALA A 144 -31.40 37.40 18.59
C ALA A 144 -30.17 36.78 17.89
N ASN A 145 -29.50 35.82 18.53
CA ASN A 145 -28.34 35.11 17.99
C ASN A 145 -28.68 33.99 16.98
N MET A 146 -29.96 33.62 16.86
CA MET A 146 -30.44 32.50 16.04
C MET A 146 -31.26 32.96 14.81
N ARG A 147 -31.32 34.27 14.52
CA ARG A 147 -32.13 34.87 13.45
C ARG A 147 -31.47 34.77 12.06
N ALA A 148 -31.07 33.57 11.67
CA ALA A 148 -30.58 33.32 10.31
C ALA A 148 -31.75 33.41 9.30
N PRO A 149 -31.65 34.25 8.25
CA PRO A 149 -32.75 34.50 7.31
C PRO A 149 -33.07 33.31 6.41
N MET A 150 -32.12 32.39 6.26
CA MET A 150 -32.26 31.17 5.46
C MET A 150 -32.23 29.94 6.38
N ASN A 151 -33.09 28.97 6.08
CA ASN A 151 -33.08 27.64 6.68
C ASN A 151 -32.80 26.61 5.59
N CYS A 152 -31.52 26.27 5.41
CA CYS A 152 -31.12 25.23 4.46
C CYS A 152 -30.82 23.94 5.23
N SER A 153 -31.41 22.82 4.81
CA SER A 153 -31.00 21.51 5.32
C SER A 153 -29.56 21.24 4.89
N ARG A 154 -28.75 20.70 5.80
CA ARG A 154 -27.37 20.29 5.49
C ARG A 154 -27.32 18.91 4.83
N GLU A 155 -28.34 18.08 5.03
CA GLU A 155 -28.40 16.73 4.45
C GLU A 155 -28.46 16.81 2.92
N ARG A 156 -27.68 15.95 2.27
CA ARG A 156 -27.60 15.83 0.80
C ARG A 156 -28.23 14.53 0.32
N TRP A 157 -28.68 14.52 -0.93
CA TRP A 157 -29.09 13.30 -1.60
C TRP A 157 -27.88 12.36 -1.80
N PRO A 158 -28.07 11.04 -1.64
CA PRO A 158 -27.07 10.07 -2.06
C PRO A 158 -26.93 10.08 -3.58
N LEU A 159 -25.73 9.79 -4.06
CA LEU A 159 -25.51 9.66 -5.50
C LEU A 159 -25.91 8.25 -5.93
N VAL A 160 -26.67 8.16 -7.01
CA VAL A 160 -26.95 6.89 -7.68
C VAL A 160 -26.25 6.92 -9.02
N ILE A 161 -25.55 5.85 -9.36
CA ILE A 161 -24.85 5.77 -10.64
C ILE A 161 -25.22 4.48 -11.38
N ASP A 162 -25.36 4.61 -12.69
CA ASP A 162 -25.46 3.52 -13.65
C ASP A 162 -24.28 3.59 -14.62
N LEU A 163 -23.62 2.45 -14.81
CA LEU A 163 -22.60 2.26 -15.84
C LEU A 163 -23.02 1.12 -16.76
N ALA A 164 -23.07 1.40 -18.04
CA ALA A 164 -23.29 0.43 -19.10
C ALA A 164 -22.12 0.44 -20.09
N LEU A 165 -21.73 -0.76 -20.51
CA LEU A 165 -20.72 -1.01 -21.54
C LEU A 165 -21.39 -1.81 -22.66
N ASP A 166 -21.25 -1.35 -23.90
CA ASP A 166 -21.81 -1.97 -25.10
C ASP A 166 -23.32 -2.25 -24.99
N GLY A 167 -24.04 -1.34 -24.34
CA GLY A 167 -25.49 -1.45 -24.10
C GLY A 167 -25.88 -2.39 -22.96
N LYS A 168 -24.92 -3.08 -22.32
CA LYS A 168 -25.16 -3.92 -21.15
C LYS A 168 -24.83 -3.17 -19.86
N LYS A 169 -25.77 -3.09 -18.92
CA LYS A 169 -25.51 -2.52 -17.59
C LYS A 169 -24.49 -3.40 -16.85
N VAL A 170 -23.34 -2.82 -16.51
CA VAL A 170 -22.25 -3.51 -15.80
C VAL A 170 -22.19 -3.13 -14.32
N TYR A 171 -22.71 -1.97 -13.94
CA TYR A 171 -22.77 -1.53 -12.56
C TYR A 171 -23.95 -0.61 -12.28
N GLN A 172 -24.55 -0.78 -11.11
CA GLN A 172 -25.49 0.15 -10.50
C GLN A 172 -25.13 0.26 -9.03
N GLY A 173 -24.95 1.47 -8.53
CA GLY A 173 -24.48 1.70 -7.17
C GLY A 173 -25.06 2.95 -6.55
N VAL A 174 -25.08 2.97 -5.21
CA VAL A 174 -25.50 4.12 -4.42
C VAL A 174 -24.36 4.51 -3.47
N ALA A 175 -23.96 5.77 -3.48
CA ALA A 175 -22.95 6.33 -2.60
C ALA A 175 -23.61 7.32 -1.61
N ILE A 176 -23.61 6.95 -0.32
CA ILE A 176 -24.18 7.76 0.76
C ILE A 176 -23.21 8.92 1.10
N PRO A 177 -23.71 10.14 1.33
CA PRO A 177 -22.86 11.28 1.66
C PRO A 177 -22.12 11.06 2.98
N ALA A 178 -20.85 11.46 3.03
CA ALA A 178 -20.04 11.38 4.23
C ALA A 178 -20.54 12.32 5.35
N GLY A 179 -20.10 12.06 6.59
CA GLY A 179 -20.39 12.89 7.76
C GLY A 179 -21.59 12.42 8.59
N LEU A 180 -21.60 12.76 9.88
CA LEU A 180 -22.65 12.36 10.83
C LEU A 180 -24.04 12.88 10.43
N SER A 181 -24.09 14.03 9.75
CA SER A 181 -25.32 14.66 9.25
C SER A 181 -25.53 14.46 7.75
N ARG A 182 -24.75 13.58 7.09
CA ARG A 182 -24.83 13.31 5.64
C ARG A 182 -24.75 14.58 4.80
N ASP A 183 -23.86 15.48 5.17
CA ASP A 183 -23.67 16.79 4.53
C ASP A 183 -22.36 16.88 3.72
N GLY A 184 -21.55 15.83 3.76
CA GLY A 184 -20.32 15.70 3.01
C GLY A 184 -20.51 15.25 1.56
N HIS A 185 -19.41 14.83 0.95
CA HIS A 185 -19.42 14.33 -0.43
C HIS A 185 -19.71 12.82 -0.45
N SER A 186 -20.23 12.36 -1.58
CA SER A 186 -20.32 10.95 -1.93
C SER A 186 -19.19 10.61 -2.90
N SER A 187 -18.69 9.38 -2.85
CA SER A 187 -17.57 8.94 -3.68
C SER A 187 -17.81 7.54 -4.24
N PHE A 188 -17.32 7.32 -5.46
CA PHE A 188 -17.29 6.01 -6.11
C PHE A 188 -15.84 5.62 -6.39
N TYR A 189 -15.52 4.34 -6.17
CA TYR A 189 -14.22 3.76 -6.48
C TYR A 189 -14.36 2.28 -6.87
N GLN A 190 -14.70 2.04 -8.13
CA GLN A 190 -15.04 0.71 -8.65
C GLN A 190 -14.19 0.39 -9.86
N LYS A 191 -13.82 -0.88 -10.02
CA LYS A 191 -12.95 -1.37 -11.09
C LYS A 191 -13.62 -2.53 -11.80
N PHE A 192 -13.66 -2.44 -13.13
CA PHE A 192 -14.27 -3.44 -13.99
C PHE A 192 -13.23 -3.94 -14.99
N PRO A 193 -12.87 -5.23 -14.96
CA PRO A 193 -12.08 -5.82 -16.03
C PRO A 193 -12.94 -5.91 -17.29
N ILE A 194 -12.38 -5.52 -18.43
CA ILE A 194 -13.01 -5.59 -19.74
C ILE A 194 -12.03 -6.17 -20.74
N ASP A 195 -12.54 -6.69 -21.86
CA ASP A 195 -11.67 -7.05 -22.98
C ASP A 195 -11.09 -5.77 -23.59
N ALA A 196 -9.93 -5.87 -24.25
CA ALA A 196 -9.38 -4.73 -25.00
C ALA A 196 -10.11 -4.56 -26.33
N GLY A 197 -10.24 -3.31 -26.78
CA GLY A 197 -10.87 -2.95 -28.05
C GLY A 197 -11.80 -1.74 -27.93
N THR A 198 -12.65 -1.59 -28.95
CA THR A 198 -13.60 -0.48 -29.02
C THR A 198 -14.86 -0.80 -28.22
N HIS A 199 -15.16 0.05 -27.24
CA HIS A 199 -16.33 -0.07 -26.38
C HIS A 199 -17.19 1.20 -26.42
N ARG A 200 -18.51 1.01 -26.36
CA ARG A 200 -19.47 2.11 -26.15
C ARG A 200 -19.80 2.21 -24.67
N ILE A 201 -19.40 3.31 -24.06
CA ILE A 201 -19.57 3.56 -22.64
C ILE A 201 -20.74 4.51 -22.46
N LYS A 202 -21.65 4.17 -21.55
CA LYS A 202 -22.70 5.06 -21.06
C LYS A 202 -22.65 5.10 -19.55
N VAL A 203 -22.39 6.27 -18.99
CA VAL A 203 -22.44 6.51 -17.55
C VAL A 203 -23.51 7.56 -17.26
N GLY A 204 -24.34 7.28 -16.27
CA GLY A 204 -25.40 8.17 -15.83
C GLY A 204 -25.39 8.28 -14.32
N MET A 205 -25.60 9.50 -13.81
CA MET A 205 -25.63 9.80 -12.38
C MET A 205 -26.89 10.58 -12.04
N TRP A 206 -27.49 10.21 -10.90
CA TRP A 206 -28.47 11.02 -10.19
C TRP A 206 -27.82 11.61 -8.96
N ASP A 207 -27.91 12.93 -8.84
CA ASP A 207 -27.46 13.72 -7.70
C ASP A 207 -28.64 14.38 -6.96
N SER A 208 -29.85 14.26 -7.52
CA SER A 208 -31.09 14.79 -6.98
C SER A 208 -32.18 13.71 -6.83
N GLY A 209 -33.02 13.87 -5.81
CA GLY A 209 -34.17 12.99 -5.60
C GLY A 209 -33.83 11.56 -5.14
N GLU A 210 -34.88 10.77 -4.96
CA GLU A 210 -34.77 9.35 -4.59
C GLU A 210 -34.45 8.56 -5.88
N GLY A 211 -33.14 8.46 -6.16
CA GLY A 211 -32.59 8.02 -7.44
C GLY A 211 -33.11 6.68 -7.97
N ALA A 212 -33.10 6.58 -9.31
CA ALA A 212 -33.61 5.49 -10.17
C ALA A 212 -35.13 5.47 -10.46
N SER A 213 -35.92 6.44 -9.99
CA SER A 213 -37.37 6.51 -10.30
C SER A 213 -37.70 7.36 -11.54
N GLN A 214 -36.75 8.13 -12.07
CA GLN A 214 -36.90 8.90 -13.30
C GLN A 214 -36.01 8.30 -14.39
N ASP A 215 -36.58 8.11 -15.59
CA ASP A 215 -35.86 7.62 -16.79
C ASP A 215 -34.80 8.61 -17.31
N GLU A 216 -34.66 9.77 -16.66
CA GLU A 216 -33.76 10.86 -17.01
C GLU A 216 -32.65 10.98 -15.97
N TYR A 217 -31.41 11.03 -16.44
CA TYR A 217 -30.22 11.22 -15.59
C TYR A 217 -29.94 12.71 -15.38
N ASP A 218 -29.57 13.11 -14.16
CA ASP A 218 -29.10 14.48 -13.89
C ASP A 218 -27.83 14.79 -14.71
N PHE A 219 -26.94 13.79 -14.79
CA PHE A 219 -25.74 13.84 -15.61
C PHE A 219 -25.60 12.56 -16.42
N VAL A 220 -25.31 12.69 -17.71
CA VAL A 220 -25.09 11.55 -18.60
C VAL A 220 -23.91 11.81 -19.53
N LEU A 221 -23.11 10.78 -19.74
CA LEU A 221 -22.11 10.74 -20.80
C LEU A 221 -22.28 9.45 -21.58
N GLU A 222 -22.23 9.57 -22.90
CA GLU A 222 -22.19 8.44 -23.81
C GLU A 222 -21.09 8.67 -24.85
N HIS A 223 -20.12 7.76 -24.90
CA HIS A 223 -18.96 7.89 -25.77
C HIS A 223 -18.43 6.53 -26.22
N SER A 224 -17.91 6.46 -27.45
CA SER A 224 -17.21 5.29 -27.96
C SER A 224 -15.71 5.54 -27.88
N ILE A 225 -14.99 4.62 -27.24
CA ILE A 225 -13.54 4.74 -27.02
C ILE A 225 -12.86 3.41 -27.35
N ASP A 226 -11.67 3.51 -27.92
CA ASP A 226 -10.80 2.36 -28.16
C ASP A 226 -9.81 2.22 -27.00
N ILE A 227 -9.87 1.10 -26.30
CA ILE A 227 -9.09 0.86 -25.08
C ILE A 227 -8.08 -0.25 -25.38
N ARG A 228 -6.80 0.07 -25.29
CA ARG A 228 -5.72 -0.86 -25.60
C ARG A 228 -5.52 -1.88 -24.47
N PRO A 229 -4.90 -3.04 -24.77
CA PRO A 229 -4.59 -4.01 -23.73
C PRO A 229 -3.69 -3.41 -22.63
N ARG A 230 -4.02 -3.70 -21.37
CA ARG A 230 -3.42 -3.13 -20.14
C ARG A 230 -3.62 -1.62 -19.95
N GLU A 231 -4.47 -0.98 -20.74
CA GLU A 231 -4.89 0.40 -20.51
C GLU A 231 -5.96 0.44 -19.41
N ILE A 232 -5.89 1.50 -18.61
CA ILE A 232 -6.86 1.76 -17.54
C ILE A 232 -7.58 3.04 -17.93
N LEU A 233 -8.83 2.90 -18.36
CA LEU A 233 -9.72 4.03 -18.57
C LEU A 233 -10.31 4.45 -17.23
N VAL A 234 -10.15 5.72 -16.89
CA VAL A 234 -10.72 6.32 -15.69
C VAL A 234 -11.93 7.17 -16.07
N ILE A 235 -13.08 6.83 -15.49
CA ILE A 235 -14.31 7.63 -15.55
C ILE A 235 -14.32 8.53 -14.31
N GLY A 236 -14.04 9.81 -14.52
CA GLY A 236 -14.09 10.87 -13.52
C GLY A 236 -15.32 11.75 -13.67
N PHE A 237 -15.50 12.69 -12.74
CA PHE A 237 -16.52 13.73 -12.83
C PHE A 237 -15.92 15.06 -12.43
N ASP A 238 -15.97 16.05 -13.32
CA ASP A 238 -15.53 17.40 -13.05
C ASP A 238 -16.70 18.21 -12.46
N ASN A 239 -16.56 18.54 -11.17
CA ASN A 239 -17.55 19.32 -10.44
C ASN A 239 -17.68 20.77 -10.94
N ALA A 240 -16.67 21.32 -11.61
CA ALA A 240 -16.71 22.69 -12.11
C ALA A 240 -17.48 22.81 -13.41
N SER A 241 -17.25 21.89 -14.36
CA SER A 241 -17.98 21.86 -15.63
C SER A 241 -19.30 21.09 -15.56
N GLY A 242 -19.49 20.25 -14.54
CA GLY A 242 -20.67 19.38 -14.41
C GLY A 242 -20.68 18.29 -15.47
N GLN A 243 -19.50 17.79 -15.87
CA GLN A 243 -19.36 16.80 -16.94
C GLN A 243 -18.51 15.61 -16.48
N PHE A 244 -18.81 14.43 -17.03
CA PHE A 244 -17.94 13.28 -16.89
C PHE A 244 -16.68 13.45 -17.71
N THR A 245 -15.55 12.99 -17.17
CA THR A 245 -14.27 12.94 -17.85
C THR A 245 -13.85 11.50 -18.09
N LEU A 246 -13.18 11.27 -19.23
CA LEU A 246 -12.60 9.99 -19.61
C LEU A 246 -11.10 10.20 -19.77
N GLU A 247 -10.30 9.61 -18.89
CA GLU A 247 -8.83 9.76 -18.84
C GLU A 247 -8.10 8.43 -18.91
#